data_AF-A0A937EY71-F1
#
_entry.id   AF-A0A937EY71-F1
#
_cell.length_a   1.000
_cell.length_b   1.000
_cell.length_c   1.000
_cell.angle_alpha   90.00
_cell.angle_beta   90.00
_cell.angle_gamma   90.00
#
_symmetry.space_group_name_H-M   'P 1'
#
loop_
_entity.id
_entity.type
_entity.pdbx_description
1 polymer ?
#
loop_
_entity_poly.entity_id
_entity_poly.type
_entity_poly.pdbx_seq_one_letter_code
_entity_poly.pdbx_strand_id
1 'polypeptide(L)' 'MQALDISTNVRYSITPCPDGVNLCVWETAKTTDVRTRPFLFKVNHRVTTREEAYRMLRFYIEAA' A
#
# COMPACT_ATOMS: atom_id res chain seq x y z
N MET A 1 -14.51 22.24 -3.76
CA MET A 1 -13.57 21.09 -3.81
C MET A 1 -13.51 20.50 -2.41
N GLN A 2 -14.09 19.32 -2.19
CA GLN A 2 -13.89 18.58 -0.94
C GLN A 2 -12.46 18.03 -0.94
N ALA A 3 -11.71 18.29 0.13
CA ALA A 3 -10.46 17.62 0.37
C ALA A 3 -10.76 16.11 0.49
N LEU A 4 -10.10 15.27 -0.31
CA LEU A 4 -10.08 13.84 -0.03
C LEU A 4 -9.41 13.70 1.32
N ASP A 5 -10.20 13.38 2.34
CA ASP A 5 -9.69 12.89 3.60
C ASP A 5 -9.04 11.53 3.30
N ILE A 6 -7.73 11.56 3.08
CA ILE A 6 -6.95 10.34 2.89
C ILE A 6 -6.82 9.75 4.29
N SER A 7 -7.84 8.98 4.67
CA SER A 7 -7.83 8.23 5.93
C SER A 7 -6.48 7.56 6.08
N THR A 8 -5.88 7.67 7.27
CA THR A 8 -4.59 7.05 7.64
C THR A 8 -4.55 5.52 7.52
N ASN A 9 -5.67 4.90 7.11
CA ASN A 9 -5.80 3.47 6.92
C ASN A 9 -5.07 3.01 5.64
N VAL A 10 -4.11 2.11 5.82
CA VAL A 10 -3.47 1.35 4.72
C VAL A 10 -4.55 0.63 3.91
N ARG A 11 -4.62 0.89 2.61
CA ARG A 11 -5.46 0.10 1.70
C ARG A 11 -4.59 -0.95 1.01
N TYR A 12 -5.12 -2.15 0.80
CA TYR A 12 -4.37 -3.23 0.17
C TYR A 12 -5.25 -4.19 -0.63
N SER A 13 -4.63 -4.96 -1.52
CA SER A 13 -5.24 -6.10 -2.21
C SER A 13 -4.23 -7.20 -2.43
N ILE A 14 -4.63 -8.46 -2.25
CA ILE A 14 -3.79 -9.64 -2.51
C ILE A 14 -4.43 -10.41 -3.65
N THR A 15 -3.69 -10.60 -4.75
CA THR A 15 -4.20 -11.29 -5.94
C THR A 15 -3.27 -12.44 -6.31
N PRO A 16 -3.77 -13.69 -6.43
CA PRO A 16 -2.96 -14.80 -6.92
C PRO A 16 -2.56 -14.55 -8.39
N CYS A 17 -1.35 -14.96 -8.75
CA CYS A 17 -0.78 -14.85 -10.08
C CYS A 17 -0.15 -16.20 -10.47
N PRO A 18 0.10 -16.49 -11.75
CA PRO A 18 0.74 -17.74 -12.18
C PRO A 18 2.07 -18.01 -11.47
N ASP A 19 2.84 -16.94 -11.21
CA ASP A 19 4.18 -17.02 -10.60
C ASP A 19 4.19 -16.74 -9.08
N GLY A 20 3.01 -16.78 -8.43
CA GLY A 20 2.89 -16.55 -6.98
C GLY A 20 1.73 -15.65 -6.60
N VAL A 21 2.01 -14.59 -5.85
CA VAL A 21 1.01 -13.68 -5.28
C VAL A 21 1.49 -12.23 -5.45
N ASN A 22 0.58 -11.37 -5.88
CA ASN A 22 0.79 -9.94 -5.97
C ASN A 22 0.08 -9.22 -4.83
N LEU A 23 0.83 -8.61 -3.93
CA LEU A 23 0.34 -7.71 -2.89
C LEU A 23 0.42 -6.27 -3.39
N CYS A 24 -0.72 -5.60 -3.51
CA CYS A 24 -0.81 -4.17 -3.77
C CYS A 24 -1.09 -3.45 -2.46
N VAL A 25 -0.34 -2.40 -2.17
CA VAL A 25 -0.55 -1.51 -1.01
C VAL A 25 -0.67 -0.08 -1.52
N TRP A 26 -1.63 0.68 -1.00
CA TRP A 26 -1.75 2.11 -1.26
C TRP A 26 -1.37 2.87 -0.01
N GLU A 27 -0.32 3.68 -0.13
CA GLU A 27 0.25 4.43 0.97
C GLU A 27 0.15 5.93 0.72
N THR A 28 0.07 6.71 1.79
CA THR A 28 0.18 8.17 1.70
C THR A 28 1.60 8.54 1.33
N ALA A 29 1.76 9.25 0.21
CA ALA A 29 3.04 9.84 -0.09
C ALA A 29 3.35 10.95 0.91
N LYS A 30 4.58 10.95 1.44
CA LYS A 30 5.08 12.05 2.26
C LYS A 30 4.95 13.36 1.50
N THR A 31 4.45 14.38 2.19
CA THR A 31 4.54 15.75 1.71
C THR A 31 6.01 16.15 1.66
N THR A 32 6.38 16.89 0.62
CA THR A 32 7.73 17.44 0.44
C THR A 32 7.56 18.88 0.01
N ASP A 33 8.63 19.66 -0.01
CA ASP A 33 8.59 21.08 -0.41
C ASP A 33 8.05 21.27 -1.85
N VAL A 34 8.18 20.23 -2.69
CA VAL A 34 7.65 20.20 -4.06
C VAL A 34 6.24 19.60 -4.14
N ARG A 35 5.79 18.89 -3.09
CA ARG A 35 4.55 18.10 -3.07
C ARG A 35 3.65 18.53 -1.93
N THR A 36 2.83 19.53 -2.23
CA THR A 36 2.00 20.29 -1.28
C THR A 36 0.70 19.58 -0.85
N ARG A 37 0.36 18.44 -1.45
CA ARG A 37 -0.83 17.64 -1.08
C ARG A 37 -0.48 16.16 -0.99
N PRO A 38 -0.98 15.45 0.04
CA PRO A 38 -0.86 14.00 0.11
C PRO A 38 -1.67 13.36 -1.02
N PHE A 39 -1.14 12.29 -1.59
CA PHE A 39 -1.84 11.43 -2.53
C PHE A 39 -1.50 9.97 -2.20
N LEU A 40 -2.39 9.05 -2.55
CA LEU A 40 -2.15 7.63 -2.39
C LEU A 40 -1.31 7.13 -3.57
N PHE A 41 -0.13 6.57 -3.30
CA PHE A 41 0.66 5.86 -4.31
C PHE A 41 0.56 4.36 -4.11
N LYS A 42 0.50 3.62 -5.23
CA LYS A 42 0.37 2.16 -5.22
C LYS A 42 1.75 1.52 -5.28
N VAL A 43 2.06 0.69 -4.30
CA VAL A 43 3.23 -0.21 -4.27
C VAL A 43 2.77 -1.62 -4.61
N ASN A 44 3.50 -2.31 -5.48
CA ASN A 44 3.23 -3.71 -5.83
C ASN A 44 4.40 -4.59 -5.38
N HIS A 45 4.11 -5.63 -4.62
CA HIS A 45 5.07 -6.63 -4.18
C HIS A 45 4.70 -7.98 -4.78
N ARG A 46 5.64 -8.59 -5.51
CA ARG A 46 5.51 -9.98 -5.96
C ARG A 46 6.19 -10.88 -4.95
N VAL A 47 5.42 -11.81 -4.40
CA VAL A 47 5.88 -12.81 -3.44
C VAL A 47 5.44 -14.19 -3.89
N THR A 48 6.07 -15.24 -3.38
CA THR A 48 5.82 -16.60 -3.85
C THR A 48 4.56 -17.18 -3.21
N THR A 49 4.28 -16.80 -1.97
CA THR A 49 3.18 -17.38 -1.18
C THR A 49 2.24 -16.33 -0.59
N ARG A 50 1.03 -16.76 -0.24
CA ARG A 50 0.05 -15.89 0.42
C ARG A 50 0.51 -15.51 1.82
N GLU A 51 1.20 -16.41 2.50
CA GLU A 51 1.77 -16.22 3.84
C GLU A 51 2.84 -15.12 3.83
N GLU A 52 3.69 -15.06 2.81
CA GLU A 52 4.64 -13.96 2.61
C GLU A 52 3.93 -12.63 2.38
N ALA A 53 2.87 -12.61 1.57
CA ALA A 53 2.07 -11.40 1.37
C ALA A 53 1.49 -10.89 2.70
N TYR A 54 0.98 -11.79 3.54
CA TYR A 54 0.47 -11.42 4.87
C TYR A 54 1.55 -10.94 5.83
N ARG A 55 2.75 -11.54 5.80
CA ARG A 55 3.89 -11.06 6.61
C ARG A 55 4.29 -9.65 6.19
N MET A 56 4.40 -9.38 4.88
CA MET A 56 4.66 -8.03 4.37
C MET A 56 3.57 -7.05 4.76
N LEU A 57 2.31 -7.44 4.63
CA LEU A 57 1.17 -6.59 4.99
C LEU A 57 1.18 -6.20 6.48
N ARG A 58 1.60 -7.10 7.38
CA ARG A 58 1.73 -6.77 8.82
C ARG A 58 2.72 -5.62 9.05
N PHE A 59 3.86 -5.62 8.38
CA PHE A 59 4.82 -4.50 8.47
C PHE A 59 4.19 -3.17 8.05
N TYR A 60 3.36 -3.18 7.00
CA TYR A 60 2.65 -1.97 6.57
C TYR A 60 1.61 -1.50 7.59
N ILE A 61 0.89 -2.42 8.23
CA ILE A 61 -0.12 -2.09 9.24
C ILE A 61 0.55 -1.58 10.53
N GLU A 62 1.68 -2.16 10.93
CA GLU A 62 2.41 -1.75 12.14
C GLU A 62 3.17 -0.42 11.97
N ALA A 63 3.49 -0.04 10.73
CA ALA A 63 4.21 1.20 10.40
C ALA A 63 3.30 2.41 10.12
N ALA A 64 1.98 2.20 10.01
CA ALA A 64 0.98 3.24 9.72
C ALA A 64 0.43 3.89 11.00
#